data_AF-A0A7S3PU75-F1
#
_entry.id   AF-A0A7S3PU75-F1
#
_cell.length_a   1.000
_cell.length_b   1.000
_cell.length_c   1.000
_cell.angle_alpha   90.00
_cell.angle_beta   90.00
_cell.angle_gamma   90.00
#
_symmetry.space_group_name_H-M   'P 1'
#
loop_
_entity.id
_entity.type
_entity.pdbx_description
1 polymer ?
#
loop_
_entity_poly.entity_id
_entity_poly.type
_entity_poly.pdbx_seq_one_letter_code
_entity_poly.pdbx_strand_id
1 'polypeptide(L)'
;MKISTQLTATSLFLIPTLGFAADCGLWYTSPCLCDTDIRYCREGQNGASNDILDQHPIWAHMQGFYKFEAYTFTMGLYLGLNTQVQDNPFYGYLNHTIIGSRDYQHRYDVYPPTDASDPTKCAPPRGPGPPYQPFFTCGVNGIATIFEGFATSTYERDGSLTTTSALSAGAVGDSRQISEGTYKMVPVDENSLQGSVDSDLFLVTETFVFTNKERTAAGSSQDVYMKAGDESVLVQTTKLKFTKLPDEQTFIDGVNALTVEHNVVPMLRAAVVPMNSTCWGPECPTEENFCEVDPTCSVSPYQEPDATIKAGPIVGIVSALFVVILCALYYWHQRSMATQRERLKNMFAKHVIDSLEIGKGASSDDYLTMDALQKEFNAIDVGEEGGDGKISKAELHAFMTSGKLGEISDKDFNTLFGIIDADGSGEVDFVEFSSFMGDIKKNIDDKKNTDEFAEA
;
A
#
# COMPACT_ATOMS: atom_id res chain seq x y z
N MET A 1 -50.38 -28.87 -24.74
CA MET A 1 -49.55 -29.72 -23.86
C MET A 1 -48.18 -29.05 -23.71
N LYS A 2 -47.97 -28.47 -22.51
CA LYS A 2 -46.73 -27.96 -21.89
C LYS A 2 -45.60 -27.44 -22.79
N ILE A 3 -45.52 -26.11 -22.86
CA ILE A 3 -44.29 -25.34 -23.09
C ILE A 3 -43.32 -25.67 -21.95
N SER A 4 -42.21 -26.32 -22.27
CA SER A 4 -41.12 -26.62 -21.36
C SER A 4 -40.11 -25.48 -21.40
N THR A 5 -40.23 -24.62 -20.40
CA THR A 5 -39.22 -23.69 -19.88
C THR A 5 -37.88 -24.41 -19.67
N GLN A 6 -36.87 -24.12 -20.49
CA GLN A 6 -35.46 -24.12 -20.11
C GLN A 6 -34.70 -23.13 -20.99
N LEU A 7 -34.78 -21.83 -20.67
CA LEU A 7 -33.67 -20.92 -20.93
C LEU A 7 -32.74 -21.03 -19.71
N THR A 8 -31.78 -21.94 -19.76
CA THR A 8 -30.62 -21.92 -18.87
C THR A 8 -29.73 -20.76 -19.30
N ALA A 9 -29.98 -19.58 -18.73
CA ALA A 9 -29.05 -18.47 -18.75
C ALA A 9 -27.90 -18.76 -17.77
N THR A 10 -26.99 -19.65 -18.16
CA THR A 10 -25.72 -19.90 -17.49
C THR A 10 -24.59 -19.59 -18.47
N SER A 11 -24.43 -18.31 -18.79
CA SER A 11 -23.26 -17.79 -19.52
C SER A 11 -22.85 -16.44 -18.94
N LEU A 12 -22.72 -16.37 -17.62
CA LEU A 12 -22.17 -15.22 -16.90
C LEU A 12 -21.10 -15.64 -15.88
N PHE A 13 -20.23 -16.56 -16.26
CA PHE A 13 -18.99 -16.81 -15.54
C PHE A 13 -17.95 -17.24 -16.55
N LEU A 14 -17.17 -16.27 -17.02
CA LEU A 14 -15.80 -16.37 -17.53
C LEU A 14 -15.39 -14.95 -17.94
N ILE A 15 -15.41 -14.03 -16.98
CA ILE A 15 -14.43 -12.95 -17.02
C ILE A 15 -13.12 -13.68 -16.73
N PRO A 16 -12.12 -13.67 -17.63
CA PRO A 16 -10.81 -14.17 -17.27
C PRO A 16 -10.39 -13.35 -16.05
N THR A 17 -10.24 -14.01 -14.90
CA THR A 17 -9.54 -13.45 -13.75
C THR A 17 -8.09 -13.29 -14.20
N LEU A 18 -7.82 -12.25 -14.98
CA LEU A 18 -6.55 -11.56 -14.91
C LEU A 18 -6.50 -11.06 -13.47
N GLY A 19 -5.93 -11.91 -12.60
CA GLY A 19 -5.61 -11.58 -11.23
C GLY A 19 -4.51 -10.54 -11.25
N PHE A 20 -4.85 -9.31 -11.65
CA PHE A 20 -4.16 -8.16 -11.13
C PHE A 20 -4.63 -8.09 -9.68
N ALA A 21 -3.76 -8.50 -8.75
CA ALA A 21 -3.94 -8.17 -7.35
C ALA A 21 -4.27 -6.68 -7.30
N ALA A 22 -5.45 -6.34 -6.77
CA ALA A 22 -5.89 -4.96 -6.75
C ALA A 22 -4.95 -4.19 -5.81
N ASP A 23 -4.55 -2.99 -6.20
CA ASP A 23 -3.76 -2.14 -5.33
C ASP A 23 -4.55 -1.81 -4.05
N CYS A 24 -3.84 -1.74 -2.94
CA CYS A 24 -4.41 -1.26 -1.67
C CYS A 24 -4.82 0.22 -1.78
N GLY A 25 -5.62 0.69 -0.83
CA GLY A 25 -5.99 2.11 -0.72
C GLY A 25 -7.11 2.58 -1.66
N LEU A 26 -7.71 1.69 -2.46
CA LEU A 26 -8.88 2.02 -3.28
C LEU A 26 -10.16 1.95 -2.44
N TRP A 27 -11.23 2.61 -2.90
CA TRP A 27 -12.53 2.64 -2.19
C TRP A 27 -13.12 1.25 -1.95
N TYR A 28 -12.72 0.26 -2.75
CA TYR A 28 -13.14 -1.14 -2.68
C TYR A 28 -12.04 -2.10 -2.20
N THR A 29 -10.87 -1.62 -1.79
CA THR A 29 -9.77 -2.47 -1.24
C THR A 29 -9.39 -2.07 0.18
N SER A 30 -8.66 -2.93 0.89
CA SER A 30 -8.07 -2.61 2.20
C SER A 30 -7.10 -1.43 2.12
N PRO A 31 -6.92 -0.65 3.21
CA PRO A 31 -5.86 0.36 3.29
C PRO A 31 -4.47 -0.25 3.05
N CYS A 32 -3.51 0.55 2.60
CA CYS A 32 -2.13 0.09 2.46
C CYS A 32 -1.45 0.03 3.83
N LEU A 33 -0.63 -0.99 4.06
CA LEU A 33 0.21 -1.10 5.25
C LEU A 33 1.24 0.02 5.29
N CYS A 34 1.78 0.43 4.13
CA CYS A 34 2.64 1.59 4.00
C CYS A 34 2.05 2.90 4.58
N ASP A 35 0.72 3.05 4.69
CA ASP A 35 0.12 4.23 5.31
C ASP A 35 0.28 4.24 6.84
N THR A 36 0.58 3.09 7.43
CA THR A 36 0.71 2.90 8.89
C THR A 36 2.09 2.45 9.35
N ASP A 37 2.86 1.80 8.47
CA ASP A 37 4.17 1.23 8.76
C ASP A 37 5.11 1.47 7.57
N ILE A 38 6.10 2.35 7.79
CA ILE A 38 7.03 2.84 6.77
C ILE A 38 7.89 1.74 6.13
N ARG A 39 7.99 0.57 6.78
CA ARG A 39 8.78 -0.57 6.31
C ARG A 39 8.17 -1.21 5.07
N TYR A 40 6.84 -1.12 4.90
CA TYR A 40 6.12 -1.62 3.71
C TYR A 40 6.14 -0.63 2.54
N CYS A 41 6.61 0.59 2.75
CA CYS A 41 6.67 1.60 1.71
C CYS A 41 7.78 1.32 0.71
N ARG A 42 7.58 1.71 -0.55
CA ARG A 42 8.68 1.79 -1.52
C ARG A 42 9.59 2.98 -1.21
N GLU A 43 10.81 2.94 -1.71
CA GLU A 43 11.73 4.09 -1.62
C GLU A 43 11.06 5.35 -2.19
N GLY A 44 11.09 6.45 -1.42
CA GLY A 44 10.46 7.73 -1.75
C GLY A 44 8.95 7.80 -1.48
N GLN A 45 8.29 6.70 -1.10
CA GLN A 45 6.86 6.69 -0.77
C GLN A 45 6.66 7.03 0.72
N ASN A 46 5.71 7.92 1.04
CA ASN A 46 5.37 8.31 2.41
C ASN A 46 6.58 8.74 3.28
N GLY A 47 7.63 9.32 2.66
CA GLY A 47 8.84 9.74 3.36
C GLY A 47 9.83 8.62 3.67
N ALA A 48 9.60 7.41 3.17
CA ALA A 48 10.50 6.30 3.36
C ALA A 48 11.79 6.47 2.54
N SER A 49 12.93 6.38 3.23
CA SER A 49 14.26 6.54 2.64
C SER A 49 15.20 5.48 3.20
N ASN A 50 16.05 4.92 2.36
CA ASN A 50 17.16 4.07 2.76
C ASN A 50 18.41 4.89 3.10
N ASP A 51 18.41 6.21 2.84
CA ASP A 51 19.48 7.12 3.26
C ASP A 51 19.50 7.26 4.79
N ILE A 52 20.66 7.00 5.40
CA ILE A 52 20.84 7.04 6.86
C ILE A 52 20.53 8.44 7.41
N LEU A 53 20.88 9.49 6.67
CA LEU A 53 20.68 10.88 7.12
C LEU A 53 19.20 11.30 7.12
N ASP A 54 18.38 10.66 6.29
CA ASP A 54 16.93 10.90 6.24
C ASP A 54 16.18 10.17 7.36
N GLN A 55 16.73 9.05 7.86
CA GLN A 55 16.03 8.19 8.82
C GLN A 55 16.05 8.73 10.25
N HIS A 56 17.18 9.31 10.70
CA HIS A 56 17.28 9.85 12.06
C HIS A 56 18.27 11.01 12.19
N PRO A 57 17.91 12.15 12.84
CA PRO A 57 18.75 13.35 12.90
C PRO A 57 20.12 13.16 13.56
N ILE A 58 20.26 12.19 14.47
CA ILE A 58 21.52 11.94 15.19
C ILE A 58 22.70 11.69 14.23
N TRP A 59 22.46 11.05 13.10
CA TRP A 59 23.49 10.70 12.13
C TRP A 59 24.12 11.93 11.49
N ALA A 60 23.31 12.93 11.15
CA ALA A 60 23.81 14.23 10.69
C ALA A 60 24.62 14.96 11.77
N HIS A 61 24.28 14.76 13.05
CA HIS A 61 25.04 15.35 14.16
C HIS A 61 26.35 14.61 14.45
N MET A 62 26.39 13.30 14.23
CA MET A 62 27.57 12.44 14.45
C MET A 62 28.56 12.46 13.29
N GLN A 63 28.10 12.72 12.06
CA GLN A 63 29.01 12.85 10.93
C GLN A 63 30.06 13.96 11.19
N GLY A 64 31.33 13.64 10.91
CA GLY A 64 32.45 14.58 10.99
C GLY A 64 33.71 13.98 11.63
N PHE A 65 34.59 14.88 12.09
CA PHE A 65 35.90 14.53 12.63
C PHE A 65 35.94 14.69 14.14
N TYR A 66 36.63 13.78 14.82
CA TYR A 66 36.78 13.80 16.26
C TYR A 66 38.21 13.54 16.67
N LYS A 67 38.66 14.21 17.73
CA LYS A 67 39.74 13.73 18.59
C LYS A 67 39.12 12.98 19.76
N PHE A 68 39.74 11.90 20.23
CA PHE A 68 39.30 11.23 21.43
C PHE A 68 40.43 10.80 22.37
N GLU A 69 40.03 10.59 23.62
CA GLU A 69 40.83 9.98 24.68
C GLU A 69 40.07 8.76 25.18
N ALA A 70 40.76 7.63 25.34
CA ALA A 70 40.15 6.38 25.75
C ALA A 70 40.86 5.78 26.97
N TYR A 71 40.08 5.26 27.91
CA TYR A 71 40.55 4.64 29.15
C TYR A 71 39.97 3.22 29.21
N THR A 72 40.83 2.21 29.21
CA THR A 72 40.40 0.80 29.24
C THR A 72 40.65 0.19 30.60
N PHE A 73 39.61 -0.37 31.18
CA PHE A 73 39.62 -1.09 32.44
C PHE A 73 39.40 -2.56 32.14
N THR A 74 40.44 -3.37 32.27
CA THR A 74 40.33 -4.83 32.11
C THR A 74 40.03 -5.45 33.46
N MET A 75 38.92 -6.17 33.58
CA MET A 75 38.54 -6.91 34.76
C MET A 75 39.10 -8.34 34.63
N GLY A 76 39.94 -8.74 35.59
CA GLY A 76 40.64 -10.01 35.52
C GLY A 76 39.69 -11.20 35.51
N LEU A 77 39.79 -12.03 34.48
CA LEU A 77 39.11 -13.34 34.35
C LEU A 77 39.97 -14.51 34.83
N TYR A 78 41.06 -14.23 35.55
CA TYR A 78 42.00 -15.26 35.98
C TYR A 78 41.88 -15.51 37.49
N LEU A 79 41.39 -16.71 37.83
CA LEU A 79 41.51 -17.33 39.14
C LEU A 79 43.00 -17.36 39.57
N GLY A 80 43.48 -16.32 40.26
CA GLY A 80 44.73 -16.38 41.03
C GLY A 80 45.85 -15.39 40.72
N LEU A 81 45.66 -14.36 39.88
CA LEU A 81 46.64 -13.27 39.73
C LEU A 81 45.99 -11.92 40.05
N ASN A 82 46.65 -11.15 40.92
CA ASN A 82 46.21 -9.84 41.36
C ASN A 82 45.81 -8.95 40.16
N THR A 83 44.60 -8.42 40.24
CA THR A 83 44.04 -7.39 39.37
C THR A 83 45.03 -6.26 39.14
N GLN A 84 45.58 -6.17 37.94
CA GLN A 84 46.21 -4.94 37.48
C GLN A 84 45.22 -4.26 36.55
N VAL A 85 44.60 -3.19 37.05
CA VAL A 85 44.03 -2.15 36.20
C VAL A 85 45.18 -1.65 35.35
N GLN A 86 45.24 -2.05 34.08
CA GLN A 86 46.12 -1.37 33.13
C GLN A 86 45.43 -0.06 32.76
N ASP A 87 45.72 0.98 33.53
CA ASP A 87 45.47 2.38 33.16
C ASP A 87 46.38 2.75 31.97
N ASN A 88 46.12 2.17 30.80
CA ASN A 88 46.81 2.51 29.58
C ASN A 88 45.86 3.38 28.74
N PRO A 89 45.84 4.70 28.97
CA PRO A 89 45.10 5.59 28.10
C PRO A 89 45.66 5.48 26.69
N PHE A 90 44.78 5.52 25.71
CA PHE A 90 45.17 5.71 24.32
C PHE A 90 44.41 6.89 23.74
N TYR A 91 45.04 7.52 22.77
CA TYR A 91 44.57 8.74 22.16
C TYR A 91 44.30 8.46 20.71
N GLY A 92 43.40 9.21 20.10
CA GLY A 92 43.18 8.99 18.70
C GLY A 92 42.28 10.00 18.05
N TYR A 93 42.00 9.71 16.79
CA TYR A 93 41.14 10.51 15.94
C TYR A 93 40.17 9.60 15.20
N LEU A 94 38.96 10.08 14.96
CA LEU A 94 37.91 9.37 14.22
C LEU A 94 37.40 10.26 13.09
N ASN A 95 37.35 9.71 11.88
CA ASN A 95 36.58 10.23 10.76
C ASN A 95 35.31 9.38 10.61
N HIS A 96 34.15 10.00 10.81
CA HIS A 96 32.84 9.36 10.67
C HIS A 96 32.12 9.98 9.48
N THR A 97 31.95 9.21 8.40
CA THR A 97 31.34 9.66 7.14
C THR A 97 30.15 8.78 6.78
N ILE A 98 29.07 9.41 6.32
CA ILE A 98 27.83 8.76 5.93
C ILE A 98 27.52 9.13 4.49
N ILE A 99 27.21 8.14 3.65
CA ILE A 99 26.91 8.31 2.23
C ILE A 99 25.74 7.40 1.87
N GLY A 100 24.55 7.99 1.68
CA GLY A 100 23.35 7.23 1.35
C GLY A 100 23.02 6.21 2.44
N SER A 101 22.87 4.95 2.03
CA SER A 101 22.59 3.83 2.95
C SER A 101 23.80 3.33 3.73
N ARG A 102 24.99 3.95 3.63
CA ARG A 102 26.25 3.41 4.15
C ARG A 102 26.97 4.34 5.12
N ASP A 103 27.56 3.73 6.14
CA ASP A 103 28.31 4.33 7.22
C ASP A 103 29.77 3.88 7.20
N TYR A 104 30.70 4.82 7.34
CA TYR A 104 32.14 4.60 7.30
C TYR A 104 32.80 5.26 8.51
N GLN A 105 33.53 4.47 9.29
CA GLN A 105 34.25 4.92 10.48
C GLN A 105 35.73 4.57 10.34
N HIS A 106 36.60 5.58 10.29
CA HIS A 106 38.06 5.39 10.26
C HIS A 106 38.68 5.96 11.53
N ARG A 107 39.10 5.07 12.44
CA ARG A 107 39.65 5.41 13.75
C ARG A 107 41.15 5.14 13.80
N TYR A 108 41.91 6.11 14.28
CA TYR A 108 43.37 6.09 14.40
C TYR A 108 43.74 6.08 15.87
N ASP A 109 44.14 4.92 16.39
CA ASP A 109 44.47 4.75 17.80
C ASP A 109 45.98 4.82 17.96
N VAL A 110 46.45 5.66 18.89
CA VAL A 110 47.84 5.81 19.27
C VAL A 110 47.99 5.48 20.74
N TYR A 111 48.76 4.44 21.00
CA TYR A 111 49.18 4.01 22.32
C TYR A 111 50.52 4.66 22.65
N PRO A 112 50.62 5.44 23.73
CA PRO A 112 51.89 6.02 24.18
C PRO A 112 52.95 4.95 24.46
N PRO A 113 54.25 5.31 24.49
CA PRO A 113 55.28 4.44 25.02
C PRO A 113 54.91 3.98 26.43
N THR A 114 55.01 2.68 26.68
CA THR A 114 54.75 2.10 28.01
C THR A 114 55.77 2.60 29.02
N ASP A 115 55.41 2.66 30.31
CA ASP A 115 56.37 3.02 31.35
C ASP A 115 57.53 2.02 31.40
N ALA A 116 58.75 2.50 31.13
CA ALA A 116 59.96 1.69 31.13
C ALA A 116 60.27 1.07 32.50
N SER A 117 59.71 1.62 33.58
CA SER A 117 59.88 1.13 34.95
C SER A 117 59.02 -0.10 35.28
N ASP A 118 58.03 -0.43 34.45
CA ASP A 118 57.15 -1.59 34.62
C ASP A 118 57.21 -2.54 33.42
N PRO A 119 58.16 -3.51 33.44
CA PRO A 119 58.31 -4.50 32.37
C PRO A 119 57.07 -5.37 32.15
N THR A 120 56.20 -5.49 33.15
CA THR A 120 54.98 -6.31 33.04
C THR A 120 53.92 -5.66 32.15
N LYS A 121 54.08 -4.36 31.87
CA LYS A 121 53.25 -3.59 30.94
C LYS A 121 53.86 -3.47 29.54
N CYS A 122 55.06 -4.02 29.32
CA CYS A 122 55.73 -4.08 28.01
C CYS A 122 55.10 -5.12 27.07
N ALA A 123 53.80 -5.04 26.82
CA ALA A 123 53.11 -5.84 25.82
C ALA A 123 52.32 -4.91 24.89
N PRO A 124 52.41 -5.06 23.56
CA PRO A 124 51.56 -4.31 22.65
C PRO A 124 50.08 -4.60 22.98
N PRO A 125 49.22 -3.58 23.08
CA PRO A 125 47.80 -3.77 23.35
C PRO A 125 47.18 -4.59 22.22
N ARG A 126 46.60 -5.73 22.58
CA ARG A 126 46.07 -6.78 21.69
C ARG A 126 47.07 -7.26 20.64
N GLY A 127 47.83 -8.29 21.05
CA GLY A 127 48.61 -9.21 20.21
C GLY A 127 48.61 -8.93 18.70
N PRO A 128 49.48 -8.02 18.24
CA PRO A 128 50.03 -8.23 16.93
C PRO A 128 50.92 -9.47 17.07
N GLY A 129 50.61 -10.50 16.30
CA GLY A 129 51.63 -11.50 15.97
C GLY A 129 52.84 -10.82 15.32
N PRO A 130 53.89 -11.56 14.95
CA PRO A 130 55.06 -10.99 14.28
C PRO A 130 54.66 -10.35 12.94
N PRO A 131 54.45 -9.01 12.90
CA PRO A 131 55.46 -8.12 12.32
C PRO A 131 55.82 -6.84 13.11
N TYR A 132 55.29 -6.61 14.34
CA TYR A 132 55.54 -5.37 15.11
C TYR A 132 56.82 -5.41 15.96
N GLN A 133 57.29 -6.60 16.32
CA GLN A 133 58.43 -6.84 17.22
C GLN A 133 59.76 -6.17 16.80
N PRO A 134 60.13 -6.02 15.51
CA PRO A 134 61.37 -5.32 15.15
C PRO A 134 61.29 -3.80 15.33
N PHE A 135 60.07 -3.26 15.47
CA PHE A 135 59.80 -1.82 15.43
C PHE A 135 59.29 -1.26 16.75
N PHE A 136 58.94 -2.12 17.71
CA PHE A 136 58.50 -1.73 19.04
C PHE A 136 59.61 -1.94 20.06
N THR A 137 59.99 -0.86 20.75
CA THR A 137 60.90 -0.88 21.89
C THR A 137 60.15 -0.33 23.11
N CYS A 138 59.93 -1.19 24.11
CA CYS A 138 59.25 -0.80 25.35
C CYS A 138 59.92 0.42 25.99
N GLY A 139 59.13 1.38 26.47
CA GLY A 139 59.65 2.60 27.09
C GLY A 139 60.17 3.66 26.11
N VAL A 140 60.27 3.34 24.82
CA VAL A 140 60.90 4.22 23.83
C VAL A 140 59.89 4.76 22.83
N ASN A 141 59.09 3.89 22.22
CA ASN A 141 58.15 4.29 21.18
C ASN A 141 56.74 3.75 21.42
N GLY A 142 55.76 4.58 21.04
CA GLY A 142 54.36 4.20 21.00
C GLY A 142 54.03 3.34 19.78
N ILE A 143 52.77 2.91 19.73
CA ILE A 143 52.19 2.11 18.65
C ILE A 143 50.99 2.86 18.09
N ALA A 144 50.85 2.89 16.77
CA ALA A 144 49.63 3.33 16.13
C ALA A 144 48.95 2.17 15.39
N THR A 145 47.62 2.19 15.36
CA THR A 145 46.79 1.21 14.66
C THR A 145 45.57 1.89 14.08
N ILE A 146 45.00 1.32 13.01
CA ILE A 146 43.75 1.78 12.43
C ILE A 146 42.64 0.77 12.72
N PHE A 147 41.45 1.28 13.00
CA PHE A 147 40.22 0.53 13.04
C PHE A 147 39.25 1.11 12.02
N GLU A 148 38.69 0.24 11.20
CA GLU A 148 37.67 0.60 10.22
C GLU A 148 36.37 -0.11 10.56
N GLY A 149 35.28 0.65 10.63
CA GLY A 149 33.93 0.15 10.83
C GLY A 149 33.06 0.49 9.62
N PHE A 150 32.29 -0.49 9.17
CA PHE A 150 31.38 -0.33 8.03
C PHE A 150 30.00 -0.83 8.40
N ALA A 151 28.98 0.00 8.17
CA ALA A 151 27.60 -0.35 8.43
C ALA A 151 26.65 0.16 7.34
N THR A 152 25.44 -0.37 7.34
CA THR A 152 24.36 0.03 6.43
C THR A 152 23.11 0.38 7.20
N SER A 153 22.21 1.15 6.60
CA SER A 153 20.82 1.25 7.07
C SER A 153 20.13 -0.11 7.04
N THR A 154 18.95 -0.20 7.65
CA THR A 154 18.16 -1.45 7.71
C THR A 154 16.79 -1.28 7.07
N TYR A 155 16.11 -2.40 6.82
CA TYR A 155 14.72 -2.42 6.39
C TYR A 155 13.73 -1.89 7.45
N GLU A 156 14.17 -1.68 8.70
CA GLU A 156 13.31 -1.10 9.75
C GLU A 156 13.05 0.39 9.52
N ARG A 157 13.97 1.09 8.83
CA ARG A 157 13.89 2.53 8.53
C ARG A 157 13.63 3.42 9.76
N ASP A 158 14.14 3.00 10.91
CA ASP A 158 14.09 3.70 12.20
C ASP A 158 15.42 4.40 12.54
N GLY A 159 16.35 4.44 11.59
CA GLY A 159 17.70 4.95 11.78
C GLY A 159 18.66 3.94 12.42
N SER A 160 18.24 2.70 12.66
CA SER A 160 19.16 1.64 13.07
C SER A 160 20.14 1.29 11.94
N LEU A 161 21.39 0.99 12.33
CA LEU A 161 22.43 0.53 11.44
C LEU A 161 22.86 -0.89 11.78
N THR A 162 23.27 -1.63 10.76
CA THR A 162 23.82 -2.99 10.89
C THR A 162 25.20 -3.04 10.25
N THR A 163 26.20 -3.57 10.95
CA THR A 163 27.55 -3.67 10.40
C THR A 163 27.66 -4.76 9.36
N THR A 164 28.34 -4.43 8.26
CA THR A 164 28.86 -5.42 7.29
C THR A 164 30.17 -6.02 7.81
N SER A 165 31.08 -5.20 8.32
CA SER A 165 32.36 -5.67 8.85
C SER A 165 33.02 -4.62 9.76
N ALA A 166 33.90 -5.09 10.62
CA ALA A 166 34.85 -4.26 11.36
C ALA A 166 36.25 -4.84 11.17
N LEU A 167 37.17 -4.00 10.69
CA LEU A 167 38.54 -4.38 10.38
C LEU A 167 39.49 -3.66 11.34
N SER A 168 40.44 -4.40 11.90
CA SER A 168 41.62 -3.79 12.53
C SER A 168 42.74 -3.94 11.55
N ALA A 169 43.25 -2.82 11.03
CA ALA A 169 44.38 -2.82 10.12
C ALA A 169 45.62 -2.34 10.87
N GLY A 170 46.61 -3.23 10.92
CA GLY A 170 47.91 -2.91 11.44
C GLY A 170 48.73 -2.10 10.44
N ALA A 171 49.59 -1.21 10.95
CA ALA A 171 50.50 -0.41 10.12
C ALA A 171 51.45 -1.25 9.23
N VAL A 172 51.59 -2.55 9.53
CA VAL A 172 52.44 -3.50 8.80
C VAL A 172 51.63 -4.46 7.90
N GLY A 173 50.40 -4.10 7.56
CA GLY A 173 49.61 -4.79 6.53
C GLY A 173 48.90 -6.07 6.95
N ASP A 174 48.77 -6.35 8.26
CA ASP A 174 47.90 -7.39 8.81
C ASP A 174 46.53 -6.75 9.08
N SER A 175 45.50 -7.11 8.32
CA SER A 175 44.12 -6.75 8.61
C SER A 175 43.39 -7.96 9.19
N ARG A 176 42.64 -7.74 10.26
CA ARG A 176 41.86 -8.79 10.94
C ARG A 176 40.42 -8.35 11.08
N GLN A 177 39.51 -9.23 10.69
CA GLN A 177 38.10 -9.08 11.03
C GLN A 177 37.94 -9.20 12.55
N ILE A 178 37.35 -8.18 13.16
CA ILE A 178 37.26 -8.06 14.63
C ILE A 178 35.98 -8.71 15.16
N SER A 179 34.97 -8.92 14.33
CA SER A 179 33.68 -9.48 14.74
C SER A 179 33.15 -10.51 13.75
N GLU A 180 32.82 -11.69 14.27
CA GLU A 180 32.01 -12.72 13.60
C GLU A 180 30.50 -12.47 13.80
N GLY A 181 30.12 -11.57 14.71
CA GLY A 181 28.74 -11.20 15.00
C GLY A 181 28.28 -9.93 14.28
N THR A 182 26.98 -9.85 14.00
CA THR A 182 26.32 -8.67 13.44
C THR A 182 26.18 -7.58 14.51
N TYR A 183 26.96 -6.51 14.41
CA TYR A 183 26.81 -5.35 15.30
C TYR A 183 25.63 -4.49 14.85
N LYS A 184 24.79 -4.10 15.80
CA LYS A 184 23.63 -3.23 15.58
C LYS A 184 23.79 -1.96 16.38
N MET A 185 23.58 -0.80 15.74
CA MET A 185 23.50 0.51 16.38
C MET A 185 22.09 1.05 16.23
N VAL A 186 21.51 1.54 17.32
CA VAL A 186 20.14 2.06 17.33
C VAL A 186 20.12 3.43 17.98
N PRO A 187 19.47 4.44 17.37
CA PRO A 187 19.16 5.70 18.02
C PRO A 187 18.24 5.50 19.22
N VAL A 188 18.65 6.01 20.37
CA VAL A 188 17.80 6.07 21.57
C VAL A 188 17.02 7.39 21.59
N ASP A 189 17.70 8.48 21.24
CA ASP A 189 17.15 9.80 21.01
C ASP A 189 18.06 10.61 20.07
N GLU A 190 17.80 11.90 19.88
CA GLU A 190 18.62 12.78 19.03
C GLU A 190 20.04 13.06 19.57
N ASN A 191 20.40 12.53 20.74
CA ASN A 191 21.69 12.77 21.39
C ASN A 191 22.44 11.50 21.78
N SER A 192 21.84 10.32 21.65
CA SER A 192 22.42 9.07 22.10
C SER A 192 22.14 7.87 21.21
N LEU A 193 23.12 6.98 21.13
CA LEU A 193 23.05 5.69 20.48
C LEU A 193 23.31 4.55 21.47
N GLN A 194 22.72 3.40 21.18
CA GLN A 194 23.09 2.14 21.80
C GLN A 194 23.53 1.14 20.72
N GLY A 195 24.70 0.56 20.92
CA GLY A 195 25.29 -0.46 20.09
C GLY A 195 25.35 -1.81 20.80
N SER A 196 25.22 -2.91 20.05
CA SER A 196 25.55 -4.23 20.57
C SER A 196 26.00 -5.19 19.47
N VAL A 197 26.96 -6.06 19.77
CA VAL A 197 27.27 -7.25 18.98
C VAL A 197 27.20 -8.45 19.89
N ASP A 198 26.53 -9.49 19.41
CA ASP A 198 26.50 -10.77 20.06
C ASP A 198 27.18 -11.81 19.19
N SER A 199 28.23 -12.45 19.71
CA SER A 199 29.02 -13.50 19.06
C SER A 199 29.08 -14.74 19.95
N ASP A 200 29.70 -15.82 19.46
CA ASP A 200 29.82 -17.06 20.22
C ASP A 200 30.62 -16.90 21.53
N LEU A 201 31.64 -16.04 21.52
CA LEU A 201 32.54 -15.85 22.67
C LEU A 201 32.29 -14.55 23.43
N PHE A 202 31.77 -13.52 22.77
CA PHE A 202 31.63 -12.19 23.35
C PHE A 202 30.26 -11.58 23.09
N LEU A 203 29.74 -10.92 24.12
CA LEU A 203 28.70 -9.89 24.00
C LEU A 203 29.38 -8.54 24.22
N VAL A 204 29.31 -7.64 23.25
CA VAL A 204 29.82 -6.27 23.39
C VAL A 204 28.64 -5.32 23.33
N THR A 205 28.60 -4.37 24.26
CA THR A 205 27.62 -3.28 24.25
C THR A 205 28.35 -1.96 24.18
N GLU A 206 27.83 -1.01 23.41
CA GLU A 206 28.36 0.34 23.33
C GLU A 206 27.26 1.35 23.58
N THR A 207 27.61 2.48 24.19
CA THR A 207 26.75 3.65 24.25
C THR A 207 27.53 4.86 23.76
N PHE A 208 26.90 5.75 23.01
CA PHE A 208 27.45 7.04 22.62
C PHE A 208 26.47 8.13 23.03
N VAL A 209 26.94 9.22 23.61
CA VAL A 209 26.10 10.33 24.08
C VAL A 209 26.78 11.66 23.85
N PHE A 210 26.11 12.61 23.21
CA PHE A 210 26.54 14.02 23.21
C PHE A 210 26.40 14.62 24.61
N THR A 211 27.51 15.11 25.16
CA THR A 211 27.58 15.62 26.54
C THR A 211 27.28 17.11 26.66
N ASN A 212 27.08 17.81 25.54
CA ASN A 212 26.72 19.22 25.50
C ASN A 212 25.69 19.52 24.39
N LYS A 213 25.02 20.68 24.51
CA LYS A 213 23.95 21.08 23.58
C LYS A 213 24.47 21.39 22.17
N GLU A 214 25.70 21.87 22.07
CA GLU A 214 26.34 22.19 20.79
C GLU A 214 26.80 20.94 20.05
N ARG A 215 26.71 19.75 20.67
CA ARG A 215 27.12 18.45 20.10
C ARG A 215 28.57 18.45 19.62
N THR A 216 29.42 19.19 20.33
CA THR A 216 30.87 19.27 20.07
C THR A 216 31.68 18.39 21.03
N ALA A 217 31.06 17.89 22.10
CA ALA A 217 31.66 16.94 23.02
C ALA A 217 30.74 15.73 23.19
N ALA A 218 31.32 14.54 23.26
CA ALA A 218 30.58 13.30 23.48
C ALA A 218 31.37 12.33 24.36
N GLY A 219 30.65 11.39 24.96
CA GLY A 219 31.21 10.25 25.67
C GLY A 219 30.75 8.95 25.04
N SER A 220 31.60 7.92 25.08
CA SER A 220 31.19 6.54 24.80
C SER A 220 31.63 5.61 25.91
N SER A 221 30.88 4.53 26.08
CA SER A 221 31.25 3.39 26.92
C SER A 221 31.06 2.11 26.14
N GLN A 222 32.14 1.35 25.96
CA GLN A 222 32.11 0.00 25.41
C GLN A 222 32.39 -1.01 26.51
N ASP A 223 31.46 -1.94 26.72
CA ASP A 223 31.59 -3.03 27.68
C ASP A 223 31.66 -4.36 26.92
N VAL A 224 32.68 -5.16 27.22
CA VAL A 224 32.91 -6.48 26.63
C VAL A 224 32.65 -7.53 27.70
N TYR A 225 31.69 -8.39 27.43
CA TYR A 225 31.36 -9.54 28.23
C TYR A 225 31.85 -10.80 27.52
N MET A 226 32.56 -11.66 28.23
CA MET A 226 32.93 -12.98 27.71
C MET A 226 31.90 -14.01 28.16
N LYS A 227 31.43 -14.83 27.23
CA LYS A 227 30.49 -15.92 27.47
C LYS A 227 31.25 -17.14 28.00
N ALA A 228 30.79 -17.67 29.13
CA ALA A 228 31.34 -18.88 29.76
C ALA A 228 30.19 -19.81 30.15
N GLY A 229 29.80 -20.71 29.24
CA GLY A 229 28.58 -21.50 29.39
C GLY A 229 27.34 -20.61 29.26
N ASP A 230 26.41 -20.71 30.22
CA ASP A 230 25.17 -19.92 30.23
C ASP A 230 25.32 -18.53 30.87
N GLU A 231 26.54 -18.18 31.34
CA GLU A 231 26.82 -16.91 31.99
C GLU A 231 27.69 -16.00 31.11
N SER A 232 27.50 -14.68 31.25
CA SER A 232 28.34 -13.65 30.64
C SER A 232 29.00 -12.82 31.72
N VAL A 233 30.33 -12.71 31.67
CA VAL A 233 31.13 -11.99 32.67
C VAL A 233 31.74 -10.75 32.02
N LEU A 234 31.59 -9.58 32.64
CA LEU A 234 32.25 -8.35 32.18
C LEU A 234 33.78 -8.49 32.32
N VAL A 235 34.51 -8.32 31.23
CA VAL A 235 35.97 -8.53 31.16
C VAL A 235 36.72 -7.27 30.82
N GLN A 236 36.06 -6.33 30.13
CA GLN A 236 36.67 -5.08 29.72
C GLN A 236 35.60 -4.00 29.65
N THR A 237 35.93 -2.81 30.15
CA THR A 237 35.18 -1.58 29.91
C THR A 237 36.13 -0.55 29.33
N THR A 238 35.77 0.07 28.21
CA THR A 238 36.50 1.19 27.62
C THR A 238 35.62 2.43 27.65
N LYS A 239 36.10 3.50 28.28
CA LYS A 239 35.44 4.81 28.30
C LYS A 239 36.14 5.72 27.31
N LEU A 240 35.40 6.32 26.39
CA LEU A 240 35.93 7.27 25.41
C LEU A 240 35.34 8.65 25.64
N LYS A 241 36.16 9.68 25.46
CA LYS A 241 35.76 11.09 25.45
C LYS A 241 36.11 11.66 24.09
N PHE A 242 35.11 12.15 23.37
CA PHE A 242 35.26 12.72 22.04
C PHE A 242 35.14 14.24 22.08
N THR A 243 35.90 14.90 21.21
CA THR A 243 35.79 16.33 20.89
C THR A 243 35.73 16.49 19.38
N LYS A 244 34.66 17.11 18.88
CA LYS A 244 34.44 17.34 17.46
C LYS A 244 35.42 18.40 16.95
N LEU A 245 36.00 18.15 15.79
CA LEU A 245 36.98 19.02 15.13
C LEU A 245 36.30 19.84 14.02
N PRO A 246 36.83 21.04 13.71
CA PRO A 246 36.20 21.95 12.76
C PRO A 246 36.33 21.51 11.30
N ASP A 247 37.42 20.84 10.93
CA ASP A 247 37.75 20.53 9.54
C ASP A 247 38.73 19.35 9.40
N GLU A 248 38.85 18.85 8.17
CA GLU A 248 39.70 17.71 7.78
C GLU A 248 41.18 18.00 7.98
N GLN A 249 41.64 19.23 7.73
CA GLN A 249 43.06 19.56 7.86
C GLN A 249 43.50 19.48 9.33
N THR A 250 42.68 20.00 10.24
CA THR A 250 42.89 19.90 11.69
C THR A 250 42.95 18.43 12.15
N PHE A 251 42.13 17.57 11.55
CA PHE A 251 42.15 16.13 11.80
C PHE A 251 43.46 15.48 11.29
N ILE A 252 43.86 15.73 10.04
CA ILE A 252 45.09 15.20 9.44
C ILE A 252 46.33 15.64 10.24
N ASP A 253 46.42 16.93 10.56
CA ASP A 253 47.52 17.50 11.33
C ASP A 253 47.56 16.91 12.73
N GLY A 254 46.39 16.69 13.34
CA GLY A 254 46.24 16.06 14.64
C GLY A 254 46.76 14.62 14.69
N VAL A 255 46.38 13.78 13.71
CA VAL A 255 46.87 12.40 13.60
C VAL A 255 48.39 12.38 13.46
N ASN A 256 48.93 13.21 12.56
CA ASN A 256 50.38 13.30 12.33
C ASN A 256 51.11 13.78 13.60
N ALA A 257 50.62 14.83 14.26
CA ALA A 257 51.21 15.36 15.49
C ALA A 257 51.22 14.32 16.61
N LEU A 258 50.12 13.58 16.80
CA LEU A 258 50.01 12.56 17.85
C LEU A 258 51.01 11.41 17.67
N THR A 259 51.23 10.96 16.43
CA THR A 259 52.24 9.93 16.15
C THR A 259 53.67 10.42 16.40
N VAL A 260 53.95 11.70 16.17
CA VAL A 260 55.26 12.32 16.49
C VAL A 260 55.42 12.49 18.00
N GLU A 261 54.39 12.98 18.69
CA GLU A 261 54.36 13.19 20.14
C GLU A 261 54.69 11.91 20.91
N HIS A 262 54.14 10.78 20.48
CA HIS A 262 54.36 9.48 21.12
C HIS A 262 55.50 8.66 20.50
N ASN A 263 56.39 9.30 19.74
CA ASN A 263 57.56 8.69 19.13
C ASN A 263 57.23 7.42 18.31
N VAL A 264 56.06 7.37 17.67
CA VAL A 264 55.68 6.25 16.80
C VAL A 264 56.64 6.25 15.62
N VAL A 265 57.33 5.13 15.41
CA VAL A 265 58.31 5.01 14.32
C VAL A 265 57.61 5.13 12.95
N PRO A 266 58.26 5.70 11.92
CA PRO A 266 57.61 5.96 10.63
C PRO A 266 56.92 4.76 10.00
N MET A 267 57.48 3.55 10.19
CA MET A 267 56.92 2.32 9.66
C MET A 267 55.62 1.87 10.34
N LEU A 268 55.33 2.43 11.52
CA LEU A 268 54.08 2.21 12.26
C LEU A 268 53.09 3.38 12.09
N ARG A 269 53.43 4.41 11.31
CA ARG A 269 52.52 5.53 11.02
C ARG A 269 51.66 5.18 9.82
N ALA A 270 50.38 4.97 10.08
CA ALA A 270 49.43 4.70 9.03
C ALA A 270 49.06 5.97 8.26
N ALA A 271 48.88 5.87 6.94
CA ALA A 271 48.44 7.00 6.11
C ALA A 271 47.01 7.40 6.48
N VAL A 272 46.70 8.69 6.49
CA VAL A 272 45.34 9.18 6.77
C VAL A 272 44.45 8.96 5.54
N VAL A 273 43.39 8.19 5.71
CA VAL A 273 42.28 7.96 4.78
C VAL A 273 41.43 9.24 4.67
N PRO A 274 41.35 9.90 3.50
CA PRO A 274 40.44 11.03 3.29
C PRO A 274 38.95 10.61 3.29
N MET A 275 38.04 11.57 3.52
CA MET A 275 36.58 11.35 3.66
C MET A 275 35.89 10.58 2.51
N ASN A 276 36.51 10.45 1.33
CA ASN A 276 35.91 9.83 0.15
C ASN A 276 36.53 8.49 -0.26
N SER A 277 37.49 7.96 0.50
CA SER A 277 38.05 6.62 0.23
C SER A 277 37.35 5.56 1.06
N THR A 278 37.04 4.45 0.40
CA THR A 278 36.16 3.38 0.90
C THR A 278 36.78 2.48 1.96
N CYS A 279 38.05 2.71 2.35
CA CYS A 279 38.85 1.89 3.30
C CYS A 279 40.37 2.20 3.19
N TRP A 280 41.18 1.70 4.13
CA TRP A 280 42.64 1.87 4.19
C TRP A 280 43.47 0.68 3.65
N GLY A 281 42.85 -0.48 3.39
CA GLY A 281 43.56 -1.74 3.12
C GLY A 281 43.16 -2.48 1.83
N PRO A 282 43.70 -3.70 1.59
CA PRO A 282 43.25 -4.57 0.50
C PRO A 282 41.97 -5.37 0.85
N GLU A 283 41.60 -5.46 2.13
CA GLU A 283 40.46 -6.25 2.65
C GLU A 283 39.18 -5.42 2.84
N CYS A 284 39.03 -4.35 2.07
CA CYS A 284 37.83 -3.51 2.14
C CYS A 284 36.58 -4.30 1.80
N PRO A 285 35.43 -3.96 2.41
CA PRO A 285 34.16 -4.50 1.97
C PRO A 285 33.94 -4.22 0.48
N THR A 286 33.72 -5.29 -0.26
CA THR A 286 33.28 -5.20 -1.64
C THR A 286 31.81 -4.81 -1.69
N GLU A 287 31.32 -4.45 -2.89
CA GLU A 287 29.89 -4.23 -3.10
C GLU A 287 29.06 -5.47 -2.70
N GLU A 288 29.58 -6.67 -2.96
CA GLU A 288 28.94 -7.93 -2.57
C GLU A 288 28.78 -8.02 -1.05
N ASN A 289 29.80 -7.62 -0.28
CA ASN A 289 29.73 -7.62 1.18
C ASN A 289 28.69 -6.63 1.70
N PHE A 290 28.64 -5.41 1.16
CA PHE A 290 27.59 -4.45 1.53
C PHE A 290 26.20 -5.02 1.22
N CYS A 291 26.04 -5.62 0.04
CA CYS A 291 24.76 -6.18 -0.39
C CYS A 291 24.26 -7.39 0.40
N GLU A 292 25.06 -7.97 1.31
CA GLU A 292 24.57 -8.96 2.27
C GLU A 292 23.57 -8.36 3.27
N VAL A 293 23.69 -7.07 3.59
CA VAL A 293 22.89 -6.38 4.62
C VAL A 293 22.28 -5.05 4.17
N ASP A 294 22.78 -4.44 3.10
CA ASP A 294 22.32 -3.14 2.59
C ASP A 294 20.91 -3.26 1.97
N PRO A 295 19.92 -2.51 2.47
CA PRO A 295 18.55 -2.59 1.98
C PRO A 295 18.39 -2.10 0.53
N THR A 296 19.38 -1.40 -0.03
CA THR A 296 19.37 -0.95 -1.42
C THR A 296 19.72 -2.06 -2.43
N CYS A 297 20.36 -3.14 -1.98
CA CYS A 297 20.82 -4.21 -2.84
C CYS A 297 19.80 -5.34 -3.04
N SER A 298 18.82 -5.47 -2.15
CA SER A 298 17.87 -6.58 -2.18
C SER A 298 16.43 -6.14 -1.94
N VAL A 299 15.50 -7.05 -2.19
CA VAL A 299 14.07 -6.79 -2.03
C VAL A 299 13.72 -6.82 -0.54
N SER A 300 12.99 -5.81 -0.07
CA SER A 300 12.55 -5.74 1.33
C SER A 300 11.82 -7.01 1.78
N PRO A 301 12.10 -7.54 2.99
CA PRO A 301 11.29 -8.62 3.57
C PRO A 301 9.86 -8.14 3.87
N TYR A 302 9.66 -6.83 4.00
CA TYR A 302 8.36 -6.20 4.16
C TYR A 302 7.77 -5.91 2.78
N GLN A 303 6.90 -6.81 2.31
CA GLN A 303 6.16 -6.66 1.07
C GLN A 303 4.69 -6.39 1.37
N GLU A 304 4.12 -5.41 0.68
CA GLU A 304 2.70 -5.13 0.72
C GLU A 304 1.93 -6.37 0.21
N PRO A 305 1.05 -6.99 1.03
CA PRO A 305 0.28 -8.16 0.59
C PRO A 305 -0.79 -7.77 -0.42
N ASP A 306 -1.27 -8.75 -1.18
CA ASP A 306 -2.39 -8.55 -2.11
C ASP A 306 -3.60 -7.97 -1.37
N ALA A 307 -4.14 -6.85 -1.88
CA ALA A 307 -5.20 -6.15 -1.19
C ALA A 307 -6.50 -6.96 -1.18
N THR A 308 -7.19 -6.93 -0.04
CA THR A 308 -8.47 -7.63 0.12
C THR A 308 -9.62 -6.76 -0.39
N ILE A 309 -10.49 -7.34 -1.22
CA ILE A 309 -11.64 -6.62 -1.76
C ILE A 309 -12.74 -6.49 -0.71
N LYS A 310 -13.21 -5.26 -0.48
CA LYS A 310 -14.35 -4.94 0.38
C LYS A 310 -15.65 -5.32 -0.32
N ALA A 311 -16.28 -6.40 0.12
CA ALA A 311 -17.54 -6.87 -0.46
C ALA A 311 -18.69 -5.86 -0.33
N GLY A 312 -18.75 -5.11 0.78
CA GLY A 312 -19.87 -4.20 1.10
C GLY A 312 -20.17 -3.15 0.01
N PRO A 313 -19.18 -2.29 -0.36
CA PRO A 313 -19.37 -1.29 -1.41
C PRO A 313 -19.78 -1.87 -2.76
N ILE A 314 -19.21 -3.01 -3.16
CA ILE A 314 -19.52 -3.68 -4.43
C ILE A 314 -20.96 -4.19 -4.43
N VAL A 315 -21.36 -4.89 -3.36
CA VAL A 315 -22.73 -5.38 -3.21
C VAL A 315 -23.73 -4.21 -3.22
N GLY A 316 -23.39 -3.09 -2.59
CA GLY A 316 -24.20 -1.88 -2.61
C GLY A 316 -24.43 -1.34 -4.03
N ILE A 317 -23.37 -1.20 -4.82
CA ILE A 317 -23.47 -0.69 -6.20
C ILE A 317 -24.23 -1.65 -7.10
N VAL A 318 -23.93 -2.95 -7.04
CA VAL A 318 -24.62 -3.96 -7.87
C VAL A 318 -26.10 -4.02 -7.52
N SER A 319 -26.44 -3.97 -6.22
CA SER A 319 -27.84 -3.96 -5.78
C SER A 319 -28.56 -2.68 -6.23
N ALA A 320 -27.92 -1.52 -6.13
CA ALA A 320 -28.49 -0.25 -6.60
C ALA A 320 -28.73 -0.26 -8.11
N LEU A 321 -27.77 -0.73 -8.91
CA LEU A 321 -27.92 -0.87 -10.35
C LEU A 321 -29.07 -1.84 -10.71
N PHE A 322 -29.18 -2.95 -9.98
CA PHE A 322 -30.27 -3.90 -10.18
C PHE A 322 -31.65 -3.27 -9.90
N VAL A 323 -31.78 -2.50 -8.82
CA VAL A 323 -33.01 -1.77 -8.50
C VAL A 323 -33.34 -0.73 -9.57
N VAL A 324 -32.34 0.02 -10.05
CA VAL A 324 -32.55 1.00 -11.13
C VAL A 324 -33.03 0.33 -12.42
N ILE A 325 -32.45 -0.82 -12.77
CA ILE A 325 -32.89 -1.61 -13.94
C ILE A 325 -34.33 -2.10 -13.74
N LEU A 326 -34.68 -2.63 -12.56
CA LEU A 326 -36.05 -3.06 -12.27
C LEU A 326 -37.04 -1.90 -12.34
N CYS A 327 -36.70 -0.73 -11.80
CA CYS A 327 -37.53 0.47 -11.91
C CYS A 327 -37.70 0.92 -13.37
N ALA A 328 -36.63 0.88 -14.17
CA ALA A 328 -36.68 1.22 -15.59
C ALA A 328 -37.55 0.21 -16.37
N LEU A 329 -37.41 -1.09 -16.11
CA LEU A 329 -38.24 -2.14 -16.70
C LEU A 329 -39.70 -2.01 -16.28
N TYR A 330 -39.96 -1.70 -15.01
CA TYR A 330 -41.32 -1.46 -14.51
C TYR A 330 -41.95 -0.24 -15.17
N TYR A 331 -41.22 0.88 -15.26
CA TYR A 331 -41.66 2.08 -15.94
C TYR A 331 -41.94 1.82 -17.43
N TRP A 332 -41.04 1.08 -18.10
CA TRP A 332 -41.22 0.70 -19.50
C TRP A 332 -42.42 -0.22 -19.70
N HIS A 333 -42.62 -1.18 -18.79
CA HIS A 333 -43.78 -2.07 -18.78
C HIS A 333 -45.09 -1.30 -18.60
N GLN A 334 -45.15 -0.38 -17.62
CA GLN A 334 -46.34 0.47 -17.43
C GLN A 334 -46.65 1.31 -18.67
N ARG A 335 -45.63 1.96 -19.25
CA ARG A 335 -45.80 2.77 -20.46
C ARG A 335 -46.25 1.93 -21.66
N SER A 336 -45.66 0.75 -21.85
CA SER A 336 -46.06 -0.20 -22.89
C SER A 336 -47.52 -0.65 -22.72
N MET A 337 -47.93 -1.03 -21.51
CA MET A 337 -49.31 -1.43 -21.22
C MET A 337 -50.31 -0.29 -21.46
N ALA A 338 -49.96 0.96 -21.13
CA ALA A 338 -50.78 2.12 -21.46
C ALA A 338 -50.93 2.31 -22.98
N THR A 339 -49.85 2.14 -23.74
CA THR A 339 -49.90 2.22 -25.21
C THR A 339 -50.71 1.07 -25.84
N GLN A 340 -50.63 -0.16 -25.30
CA GLN A 340 -51.45 -1.28 -25.77
C GLN A 340 -52.95 -1.03 -25.55
N ARG A 341 -53.33 -0.51 -24.38
CA ARG A 341 -54.74 -0.16 -24.10
C ARG A 341 -55.29 0.85 -25.11
N GLU A 342 -54.55 1.91 -25.38
CA GLU A 342 -54.95 2.92 -26.37
C GLU A 342 -55.01 2.34 -27.79
N ARG A 343 -54.08 1.47 -28.15
CA ARG A 343 -54.11 0.77 -29.45
C ARG A 343 -55.36 -0.10 -29.61
N LEU A 344 -55.73 -0.87 -28.57
CA LEU A 344 -56.91 -1.73 -28.59
C LEU A 344 -58.22 -0.91 -28.67
N LYS A 345 -58.31 0.18 -27.90
CA LYS A 345 -59.43 1.12 -27.96
C LYS A 345 -59.61 1.71 -29.36
N ASN A 346 -58.53 2.24 -29.93
CA ASN A 346 -58.57 2.85 -31.27
C ASN A 346 -58.88 1.82 -32.37
N MET A 347 -58.39 0.59 -32.24
CA MET A 347 -58.71 -0.50 -33.16
C MET A 347 -60.20 -0.85 -33.12
N PHE A 348 -60.77 -0.98 -31.93
CA PHE A 348 -62.20 -1.25 -31.76
C PHE A 348 -63.07 -0.12 -32.31
N ALA A 349 -62.79 1.13 -31.94
CA ALA A 349 -63.57 2.26 -32.42
C ALA A 349 -63.47 2.40 -33.95
N LYS A 350 -62.30 2.17 -34.52
CA LYS A 350 -62.14 2.14 -35.98
C LYS A 350 -62.97 1.03 -36.60
N HIS A 351 -63.01 -0.16 -36.01
CA HIS A 351 -63.80 -1.28 -36.53
C HIS A 351 -65.31 -1.00 -36.47
N VAL A 352 -65.79 -0.37 -35.39
CA VAL A 352 -67.17 0.11 -35.26
C VAL A 352 -67.49 1.17 -36.32
N ILE A 353 -66.60 2.13 -36.55
CA ILE A 353 -66.77 3.16 -37.58
C ILE A 353 -66.75 2.54 -39.00
N ASP A 354 -65.80 1.66 -39.29
CA ASP A 354 -65.68 0.98 -40.59
C ASP A 354 -66.95 0.12 -40.87
N SER A 355 -67.52 -0.52 -39.84
CA SER A 355 -68.78 -1.26 -39.94
C SER A 355 -69.95 -0.33 -40.30
N LEU A 356 -70.00 0.87 -39.70
CA LEU A 356 -70.99 1.91 -39.99
C LEU A 356 -70.82 2.51 -41.41
N GLU A 357 -69.58 2.66 -41.91
CA GLU A 357 -69.28 3.21 -43.25
C GLU A 357 -69.81 2.33 -44.40
N ILE A 358 -69.89 1.01 -44.21
CA ILE A 358 -70.48 0.06 -45.18
C ILE A 358 -71.95 0.42 -45.50
N GLY A 359 -72.58 1.31 -44.71
CA GLY A 359 -73.96 1.76 -44.86
C GLY A 359 -74.26 3.06 -45.62
N LYS A 360 -73.34 4.02 -45.84
CA LYS A 360 -73.51 5.29 -46.62
C LYS A 360 -72.37 6.27 -46.33
N GLY A 361 -71.95 7.09 -47.29
CA GLY A 361 -70.86 8.08 -47.15
C GLY A 361 -71.24 9.37 -46.41
N ALA A 362 -70.94 9.43 -45.11
CA ALA A 362 -71.02 10.60 -44.23
C ALA A 362 -69.69 10.84 -43.49
N SER A 363 -69.58 11.92 -42.70
CA SER A 363 -68.37 12.31 -41.95
C SER A 363 -68.23 11.53 -40.62
N SER A 364 -67.01 11.37 -40.12
CA SER A 364 -66.69 10.66 -38.86
C SER A 364 -67.52 11.14 -37.65
N ASP A 365 -67.91 12.42 -37.62
CA ASP A 365 -68.67 13.02 -36.52
C ASP A 365 -70.15 12.61 -36.48
N ASP A 366 -70.72 12.16 -37.61
CA ASP A 366 -72.11 11.70 -37.70
C ASP A 366 -72.29 10.26 -37.16
N TYR A 367 -71.23 9.46 -37.14
CA TYR A 367 -71.29 8.02 -36.81
C TYR A 367 -71.25 7.71 -35.32
N LEU A 368 -70.84 8.65 -34.47
CA LEU A 368 -70.82 8.50 -33.01
C LEU A 368 -72.05 9.14 -32.35
N THR A 369 -73.17 9.19 -33.08
CA THR A 369 -74.48 9.59 -32.55
C THR A 369 -75.14 8.42 -31.84
N MET A 370 -75.96 8.69 -30.81
CA MET A 370 -76.59 7.62 -30.02
C MET A 370 -77.43 6.66 -30.88
N ASP A 371 -78.11 7.18 -31.90
CA ASP A 371 -78.92 6.37 -32.83
C ASP A 371 -78.07 5.44 -33.70
N ALA A 372 -76.89 5.90 -34.15
CA ALA A 372 -75.96 5.08 -34.94
C ALA A 372 -75.30 3.99 -34.08
N LEU A 373 -74.90 4.34 -32.85
CA LEU A 373 -74.35 3.38 -31.88
C LEU A 373 -75.40 2.34 -31.46
N GLN A 374 -76.66 2.73 -31.26
CA GLN A 374 -77.75 1.80 -30.94
C GLN A 374 -77.99 0.82 -32.08
N LYS A 375 -77.94 1.30 -33.32
CA LYS A 375 -78.11 0.46 -34.51
C LYS A 375 -76.97 -0.55 -34.63
N GLU A 376 -75.73 -0.14 -34.40
CA GLU A 376 -74.57 -1.02 -34.44
C GLU A 376 -74.59 -2.03 -33.29
N PHE A 377 -74.93 -1.59 -32.08
CA PHE A 377 -75.11 -2.46 -30.92
C PHE A 377 -76.13 -3.58 -31.23
N ASN A 378 -77.29 -3.23 -31.76
CA ASN A 378 -78.32 -4.19 -32.16
C ASN A 378 -77.90 -5.08 -33.34
N ALA A 379 -76.92 -4.67 -34.14
CA ALA A 379 -76.39 -5.47 -35.24
C ALA A 379 -75.32 -6.46 -34.78
N ILE A 380 -74.69 -6.21 -33.63
CA ILE A 380 -73.76 -7.11 -32.95
C ILE A 380 -74.54 -8.12 -32.09
N ASP A 381 -75.61 -7.66 -31.45
CA ASP A 381 -76.57 -8.44 -30.64
C ASP A 381 -77.54 -9.28 -31.51
N VAL A 382 -76.98 -10.21 -32.31
CA VAL A 382 -77.74 -11.06 -33.26
C VAL A 382 -77.30 -12.52 -33.27
N GLY A 383 -76.46 -12.95 -32.31
CA GLY A 383 -75.87 -14.28 -32.25
C GLY A 383 -76.82 -15.36 -31.71
N GLU A 384 -76.25 -16.46 -31.21
CA GLU A 384 -77.00 -17.60 -30.66
C GLU A 384 -77.84 -17.24 -29.43
N GLU A 385 -77.45 -16.20 -28.69
CA GLU A 385 -78.14 -15.64 -27.51
C GLU A 385 -78.68 -14.22 -27.77
N GLY A 386 -78.62 -13.74 -29.02
CA GLY A 386 -78.84 -12.34 -29.36
C GLY A 386 -80.31 -11.88 -29.31
N GLY A 387 -80.49 -10.57 -29.15
CA GLY A 387 -81.76 -9.85 -29.00
C GLY A 387 -82.21 -9.70 -27.55
N ASP A 388 -81.33 -10.00 -26.59
CA ASP A 388 -81.59 -9.87 -25.15
C ASP A 388 -81.19 -8.49 -24.58
N GLY A 389 -80.63 -7.61 -25.44
CA GLY A 389 -80.21 -6.26 -25.09
C GLY A 389 -78.80 -6.19 -24.50
N LYS A 390 -78.01 -7.25 -24.64
CA LYS A 390 -76.62 -7.33 -24.20
C LYS A 390 -75.76 -8.04 -25.25
N ILE A 391 -74.48 -7.68 -25.32
CA ILE A 391 -73.54 -8.34 -26.22
C ILE A 391 -72.71 -9.32 -25.41
N SER A 392 -72.86 -10.62 -25.69
CA SER A 392 -72.01 -11.64 -25.09
C SER A 392 -70.56 -11.54 -25.59
N LYS A 393 -69.64 -12.10 -24.81
CA LYS A 393 -68.22 -12.19 -25.20
C LYS A 393 -67.98 -12.89 -26.54
N ALA A 394 -68.81 -13.88 -26.88
CA ALA A 394 -68.70 -14.61 -28.15
C ALA A 394 -69.17 -13.76 -29.33
N GLU A 395 -70.25 -12.99 -29.15
CA GLU A 395 -70.78 -12.07 -30.17
C GLU A 395 -69.81 -10.93 -30.47
N LEU A 396 -69.24 -10.32 -29.43
CA LEU A 396 -68.23 -9.27 -29.63
C LEU A 396 -66.96 -9.83 -30.30
N HIS A 397 -66.57 -11.07 -30.00
CA HIS A 397 -65.43 -11.72 -30.65
C HIS A 397 -65.70 -12.00 -32.13
N ALA A 398 -66.88 -12.50 -32.44
CA ALA A 398 -67.33 -12.74 -33.81
C ALA A 398 -67.36 -11.43 -34.61
N PHE A 399 -67.90 -10.36 -34.03
CA PHE A 399 -67.91 -9.02 -34.63
C PHE A 399 -66.51 -8.48 -34.90
N MET A 400 -65.59 -8.60 -33.93
CA MET A 400 -64.21 -8.15 -34.10
C MET A 400 -63.45 -8.96 -35.17
N THR A 401 -63.87 -10.20 -35.44
CA THR A 401 -63.24 -11.08 -36.44
C THR A 401 -63.92 -10.99 -37.82
N SER A 402 -65.14 -10.47 -37.92
CA SER A 402 -65.94 -10.46 -39.16
C SER A 402 -65.58 -9.34 -40.16
N GLY A 403 -64.69 -8.41 -39.81
CA GLY A 403 -64.30 -7.28 -40.66
C GLY A 403 -62.95 -7.41 -41.37
N LYS A 404 -62.58 -6.39 -42.15
CA LYS A 404 -61.32 -6.35 -42.95
C LYS A 404 -60.05 -5.99 -42.14
N LEU A 405 -60.18 -5.80 -40.82
CA LEU A 405 -59.05 -5.64 -39.92
C LEU A 405 -58.63 -7.04 -39.45
N GLY A 406 -57.35 -7.41 -39.63
CA GLY A 406 -56.87 -8.78 -39.43
C GLY A 406 -57.10 -9.35 -38.01
N GLU A 407 -56.86 -10.65 -37.86
CA GLU A 407 -57.07 -11.43 -36.62
C GLU A 407 -56.53 -10.71 -35.35
N ILE A 408 -57.44 -10.39 -34.42
CA ILE A 408 -57.07 -10.00 -33.05
C ILE A 408 -56.68 -11.25 -32.27
N SER A 409 -55.62 -11.19 -31.46
CA SER A 409 -55.25 -12.34 -30.63
C SER A 409 -56.26 -12.53 -29.49
N ASP A 410 -56.54 -13.77 -29.08
CA ASP A 410 -57.44 -14.06 -27.95
C ASP A 410 -57.09 -13.24 -26.70
N LYS A 411 -55.80 -13.03 -26.44
CA LYS A 411 -55.31 -12.26 -25.28
C LYS A 411 -55.66 -10.78 -25.40
N ASP A 412 -55.49 -10.21 -26.58
CA ASP A 412 -55.80 -8.80 -26.85
C ASP A 412 -57.31 -8.56 -26.85
N PHE A 413 -58.09 -9.49 -27.40
CA PHE A 413 -59.54 -9.46 -27.34
C PHE A 413 -60.05 -9.56 -25.90
N ASN A 414 -59.54 -10.50 -25.10
CA ASN A 414 -59.90 -10.61 -23.68
C ASN A 414 -59.59 -9.32 -22.90
N THR A 415 -58.47 -8.67 -23.24
CA THR A 415 -58.08 -7.38 -22.63
C THR A 415 -59.04 -6.27 -23.07
N LEU A 416 -59.39 -6.22 -24.35
CA LEU A 416 -60.34 -5.25 -24.91
C LEU A 416 -61.75 -5.43 -24.32
N PHE A 417 -62.24 -6.66 -24.26
CA PHE A 417 -63.52 -7.01 -23.66
C PHE A 417 -63.60 -6.50 -22.21
N GLY A 418 -62.60 -6.81 -21.38
CA GLY A 418 -62.55 -6.33 -20.00
C GLY A 418 -62.27 -4.83 -19.84
N ILE A 419 -62.02 -4.08 -20.91
CA ILE A 419 -62.03 -2.61 -20.89
C ILE A 419 -63.46 -2.08 -21.15
N ILE A 420 -64.25 -2.79 -21.95
CA ILE A 420 -65.62 -2.41 -22.33
C ILE A 420 -66.63 -2.86 -21.27
N ASP A 421 -66.53 -4.11 -20.81
CA ASP A 421 -67.26 -4.69 -19.67
C ASP A 421 -66.70 -4.09 -18.37
N ALA A 422 -67.25 -2.96 -17.96
CA ALA A 422 -66.72 -2.16 -16.86
C ALA A 422 -67.20 -2.68 -15.50
N ASP A 423 -68.37 -3.32 -15.46
CA ASP A 423 -68.94 -3.90 -14.26
C ASP A 423 -68.52 -5.37 -14.02
N GLY A 424 -67.91 -6.01 -15.03
CA GLY A 424 -67.39 -7.38 -14.96
C GLY A 424 -68.49 -8.44 -15.01
N SER A 425 -69.65 -8.11 -15.58
CA SER A 425 -70.79 -9.02 -15.70
C SER A 425 -70.57 -10.15 -16.70
N GLY A 426 -69.57 -10.02 -17.60
CA GLY A 426 -69.27 -11.01 -18.64
C GLY A 426 -70.10 -10.82 -19.92
N GLU A 427 -70.95 -9.81 -19.95
CA GLU A 427 -71.77 -9.34 -21.07
C GLU A 427 -71.60 -7.82 -21.16
N VAL A 428 -71.75 -7.22 -22.34
CA VAL A 428 -71.64 -5.77 -22.52
C VAL A 428 -73.02 -5.19 -22.78
N ASP A 429 -73.52 -4.34 -21.90
CA ASP A 429 -74.79 -3.64 -22.13
C ASP A 429 -74.63 -2.39 -23.00
N PHE A 430 -75.76 -1.80 -23.44
CA PHE A 430 -75.72 -0.62 -24.30
C PHE A 430 -75.10 0.62 -23.61
N VAL A 431 -75.24 0.73 -22.28
CA VAL A 431 -74.67 1.84 -21.51
C VAL A 431 -73.15 1.71 -21.50
N GLU A 432 -72.62 0.52 -21.28
CA GLU A 432 -71.19 0.22 -21.32
C GLU A 432 -70.60 0.45 -22.72
N PHE A 433 -71.27 -0.07 -23.76
CA PHE A 433 -70.85 0.12 -25.15
C PHE A 433 -70.85 1.60 -25.57
N SER A 434 -71.93 2.34 -25.27
CA SER A 434 -72.04 3.75 -25.64
C SER A 434 -71.12 4.65 -24.81
N SER A 435 -70.91 4.35 -23.53
CA SER A 435 -69.94 5.05 -22.68
C SER A 435 -68.52 4.85 -23.20
N PHE A 436 -68.15 3.62 -23.56
CA PHE A 436 -66.83 3.32 -24.11
C PHE A 436 -66.57 4.08 -25.42
N MET A 437 -67.53 4.09 -26.34
CA MET A 437 -67.43 4.82 -27.61
C MET A 437 -67.43 6.35 -27.41
N GLY A 438 -68.20 6.84 -26.43
CA GLY A 438 -68.22 8.25 -26.04
C GLY A 438 -66.89 8.73 -25.45
N ASP A 439 -66.26 7.92 -24.61
CA ASP A 439 -64.93 8.18 -24.05
C ASP A 439 -63.85 8.23 -25.14
N ILE A 440 -63.95 7.37 -26.16
CA ILE A 440 -63.03 7.40 -27.30
C ILE A 440 -63.24 8.66 -28.14
N LYS A 441 -64.50 9.05 -28.41
CA LYS A 441 -64.82 10.29 -29.14
C LYS A 441 -64.17 11.51 -28.48
N LYS A 442 -64.34 11.65 -27.16
CA LYS A 442 -63.74 12.74 -26.39
C LYS A 442 -62.21 12.76 -26.52
N ASN A 443 -61.56 11.60 -26.43
CA ASN A 443 -60.10 11.50 -26.59
C ASN A 443 -59.62 11.84 -28.02
N ILE A 444 -60.42 11.58 -29.05
CA ILE A 444 -60.12 11.95 -30.44
C ILE A 444 -60.28 13.47 -30.62
N ASP A 445 -61.35 14.06 -30.09
CA ASP A 445 -61.61 15.50 -30.16
C ASP A 445 -60.56 16.31 -29.37
N ASP A 446 -60.15 15.81 -28.20
CA ASP A 446 -59.07 16.42 -27.39
C ASP A 446 -57.73 16.39 -28.14
N LYS A 447 -57.39 15.29 -28.85
CA LYS A 447 -56.18 15.19 -29.68
C LYS A 447 -56.21 16.11 -30.90
N LYS A 448 -57.34 16.20 -31.62
CA LYS A 448 -57.52 17.13 -32.74
C LYS A 448 -57.25 18.58 -32.31
N ASN A 449 -57.78 18.97 -31.14
CA ASN A 449 -57.52 20.29 -30.56
C ASN A 449 -56.04 20.46 -30.17
N THR A 450 -55.34 19.43 -29.69
CA THR A 450 -53.92 19.58 -29.29
C THR A 450 -52.98 19.72 -30.49
N ASP A 451 -53.28 19.04 -31.60
CA ASP A 451 -52.49 19.10 -32.84
C ASP A 451 -52.72 20.43 -33.58
N GLU A 452 -53.95 20.98 -33.56
CA GLU A 452 -54.27 22.30 -34.12
C GLU A 452 -53.55 23.46 -33.38
N PHE A 453 -53.21 23.27 -32.09
CA PHE A 453 -52.39 24.20 -31.31
C PHE A 453 -50.87 23.98 -31.44
N ALA A 454 -50.41 22.85 -31.99
CA ALA A 454 -48.99 22.55 -32.19
C ALA A 454 -48.49 22.94 -33.59
N GLU A 455 -49.40 23.14 -34.56
CA GLU A 455 -49.11 23.62 -35.92
C GLU A 455 -49.36 25.13 -36.12
N ALA A 456 -49.77 25.86 -35.08
CA ALA A 456 -49.84 27.32 -35.03
C ALA A 456 -48.62 27.92 -34.30
#